data_AF-A0A9P5JC65-F1
#
_entry.id   AF-A0A9P5JC65-F1
#
_cell.length_a   1.000
_cell.length_b   1.000
_cell.length_c   1.000
_cell.angle_alpha   90.00
_cell.angle_beta   90.00
_cell.angle_gamma   90.00
#
_symmetry.space_group_name_H-M   'P 1'
#
loop_
_entity.id
_entity.type
_entity.pdbx_description
1 polymer ?
#
loop_
_entity_poly.entity_id
_entity_poly.type
_entity_poly.pdbx_seq_one_letter_code
_entity_poly.pdbx_strand_id
1 'polypeptide(L)'
;MARQNNGSAPITSFSATWTVPFKPPHPNEGQILFLFNAMEPSTGDSILQPVLQYGISAAGGGPYWAIANWYGVGNLFFHTTLQRVNSGQILTGEMKLAGISSDGHSYTSLFRGIGDRLTVTGAKQLQWATETFEVYNLQTTSELPLFWTLFWNIQLKTAAGYPNAVWSAVSSPTDGVTTKVLWQGSNGGIVQIIY
;
A
#
# COMPACT_ATOMS: atom_id res chain seq x y z
N MET A 1 2.35 10.34 -0.77
CA MET A 1 2.18 9.20 -1.70
C MET A 1 3.08 9.36 -2.93
N ALA A 2 3.45 8.27 -3.60
CA ALA A 2 4.02 8.27 -4.94
C ALA A 2 3.13 7.45 -5.89
N ARG A 3 2.92 7.88 -7.13
CA ARG A 3 1.99 7.25 -8.09
C ARG A 3 2.59 7.02 -9.47
N GLN A 4 2.17 5.94 -10.13
CA GLN A 4 2.55 5.56 -11.49
C GLN A 4 1.33 4.97 -12.23
N ASN A 5 1.13 5.34 -13.50
CA ASN A 5 0.15 4.69 -14.40
C ASN A 5 0.86 3.91 -15.49
N ASN A 6 0.45 2.67 -15.72
CA ASN A 6 1.02 1.82 -16.79
C ASN A 6 0.28 1.93 -18.12
N GLY A 7 -0.61 2.92 -18.26
CA GLY A 7 -1.45 3.09 -19.42
C GLY A 7 -2.51 2.01 -19.50
N SER A 8 -2.73 1.45 -20.69
CA SER A 8 -3.77 0.45 -20.94
C SER A 8 -3.38 -0.99 -20.62
N ALA A 9 -2.13 -1.27 -20.23
CA ALA A 9 -1.68 -2.62 -19.91
C ALA A 9 -2.05 -3.01 -18.47
N PRO A 10 -2.54 -4.25 -18.23
CA PRO A 10 -2.75 -4.72 -16.87
C PRO A 10 -1.42 -4.85 -16.14
N ILE A 11 -1.39 -4.42 -14.87
CA ILE A 11 -0.32 -4.79 -13.97
C ILE A 11 -0.47 -6.28 -13.66
N THR A 12 0.58 -7.07 -13.92
CA THR A 12 0.60 -8.52 -13.64
C THR A 12 1.18 -8.82 -12.27
N SER A 13 2.08 -7.98 -11.77
CA SER A 13 2.61 -8.07 -10.41
C SER A 13 3.05 -6.69 -9.94
N PHE A 14 2.73 -6.35 -8.69
CA PHE A 14 3.26 -5.17 -8.02
C PHE A 14 3.66 -5.53 -6.58
N SER A 15 4.89 -5.24 -6.19
CA SER A 15 5.35 -5.44 -4.83
C SER A 15 6.35 -4.37 -4.41
N ALA A 16 6.37 -4.07 -3.12
CA ALA A 16 7.39 -3.25 -2.50
C ALA A 16 7.78 -3.85 -1.14
N THR A 17 9.00 -3.58 -0.71
CA THR A 17 9.50 -3.97 0.60
C THR A 17 9.66 -2.73 1.47
N TRP A 18 9.25 -2.82 2.73
CA TRP A 18 9.43 -1.75 3.71
C TRP A 18 9.68 -2.30 5.11
N THR A 19 10.27 -1.48 5.98
CA THR A 19 10.43 -1.78 7.41
C THR A 19 9.23 -1.22 8.16
N VAL A 20 8.61 -2.01 9.05
CA VAL A 20 7.56 -1.52 9.95
C VAL A 20 8.12 -0.38 10.80
N PRO A 21 7.51 0.82 10.77
CA PRO A 21 8.02 1.97 11.51
C PRO A 21 8.08 1.74 13.01
N PHE A 22 8.83 2.58 13.71
CA PHE A 22 8.67 2.71 15.15
C PHE A 22 7.23 3.13 15.46
N LYS A 23 6.73 2.71 16.62
CA LYS A 23 5.41 3.15 17.09
C LYS A 23 5.42 4.68 17.25
N PRO A 24 4.30 5.36 17.00
CA PRO A 24 4.15 6.77 17.36
C PRO A 24 4.55 7.03 18.82
N PRO A 25 5.20 8.18 19.11
CA PRO A 25 5.59 8.53 20.48
C PRO A 25 4.38 8.81 21.37
N HIS A 26 3.24 9.19 20.79
CA HIS A 26 1.96 9.40 21.47
C HIS A 26 0.93 8.35 21.04
N PRO A 27 1.05 7.10 21.52
CA PRO A 27 0.10 6.03 21.18
C PRO A 27 -1.26 6.27 21.86
N ASN A 28 -2.36 5.95 21.16
CA ASN A 28 -3.76 6.01 21.65
C ASN A 28 -4.46 7.37 21.61
N GLU A 29 -4.03 8.29 20.75
CA GLU A 29 -4.73 9.58 20.58
C GLU A 29 -5.85 9.51 19.51
N GLY A 30 -6.16 8.30 19.04
CA GLY A 30 -7.22 8.03 18.07
C GLY A 30 -6.75 8.07 16.62
N GLN A 31 -5.46 8.34 16.39
CA GLN A 31 -4.87 8.32 15.06
C GLN A 31 -4.98 6.93 14.43
N ILE A 32 -5.30 6.91 13.15
CA ILE A 32 -5.27 5.70 12.34
C ILE A 32 -4.24 5.94 11.25
N LEU A 33 -3.23 5.09 11.20
CA LEU A 33 -2.13 5.20 10.26
C LEU A 33 -2.16 3.99 9.34
N PHE A 34 -2.11 4.23 8.03
CA PHE A 34 -2.02 3.19 7.02
C PHE A 34 -0.79 3.40 6.15
N LEU A 35 -0.04 2.32 5.92
CA LEU A 35 1.12 2.30 5.06
C LEU A 35 1.05 1.11 4.12
N PHE A 36 1.06 1.36 2.81
CA PHE A 36 0.80 0.32 1.82
C PHE A 36 1.31 0.68 0.43
N ASN A 37 1.55 -0.36 -0.36
CA ASN A 37 1.57 -0.26 -1.81
C ASN A 37 0.17 -0.65 -2.34
N ALA A 38 -0.38 0.01 -3.37
CA ALA A 38 -1.71 -0.28 -3.89
C ALA A 38 -1.78 -0.36 -5.42
N MET A 39 -2.83 -1.02 -5.92
CA MET A 39 -3.21 -0.99 -7.33
C MET A 39 -4.67 -0.54 -7.51
N GLU A 40 -4.93 0.28 -8.52
CA GLU A 40 -6.24 0.87 -8.81
C GLU A 40 -6.56 0.81 -10.31
N PRO A 41 -7.84 0.73 -10.72
CA PRO A 41 -8.23 0.89 -12.10
C PRO A 41 -8.11 2.36 -12.53
N SER A 42 -8.13 2.64 -13.83
CA SER A 42 -8.10 4.02 -14.33
C SER A 42 -9.28 4.88 -13.86
N THR A 43 -10.39 4.24 -13.47
CA THR A 43 -11.58 4.90 -12.92
C THR A 43 -11.45 5.31 -11.46
N GLY A 44 -10.49 4.76 -10.70
CA GLY A 44 -10.29 5.08 -9.27
C GLY A 44 -11.43 4.64 -8.35
N ASP A 45 -12.29 3.72 -8.78
CA ASP A 45 -13.48 3.28 -8.03
C ASP A 45 -13.27 1.97 -7.25
N SER A 46 -12.07 1.40 -7.31
CA SER A 46 -11.65 0.30 -6.46
C SER A 46 -10.15 0.36 -6.19
N ILE A 47 -9.72 -0.28 -5.10
CA ILE A 47 -8.32 -0.28 -4.68
C ILE A 47 -7.98 -1.62 -4.03
N LEU A 48 -6.89 -2.24 -4.47
CA LEU A 48 -6.32 -3.45 -3.88
C LEU A 48 -5.02 -3.08 -3.16
N GLN A 49 -4.85 -3.52 -1.91
CA GLN A 49 -3.75 -3.06 -1.07
C GLN A 49 -3.38 -4.08 0.04
N PRO A 50 -2.13 -4.56 0.12
CA PRO A 50 -1.55 -5.07 1.36
C PRO A 50 -1.23 -3.92 2.32
N VAL A 51 -1.93 -3.87 3.46
CA VAL A 51 -1.90 -2.73 4.38
C VAL A 51 -1.20 -3.08 5.68
N LEU A 52 -0.24 -2.24 6.06
CA LEU A 52 0.24 -2.10 7.43
C LEU A 52 -0.57 -0.99 8.13
N GLN A 53 -1.22 -1.30 9.24
CA GLN A 53 -2.01 -0.34 10.00
C GLN A 53 -1.53 -0.18 11.45
N TYR A 54 -1.73 1.02 12.00
CA TYR A 54 -1.68 1.32 13.43
C TYR A 54 -2.98 2.02 13.84
N GLY A 55 -3.47 1.74 15.05
CA GLY A 55 -4.74 2.28 15.54
C GLY A 55 -5.92 1.35 15.31
N ILE A 56 -7.13 1.83 15.62
CA ILE A 56 -8.38 1.07 15.48
C ILE A 56 -9.04 1.46 14.16
N SER A 57 -9.22 0.49 13.27
CA SER A 57 -9.92 0.64 11.99
C SER A 57 -11.14 -0.29 11.91
N ALA A 58 -11.82 -0.33 10.76
CA ALA A 58 -12.91 -1.29 10.52
C ALA A 58 -12.45 -2.76 10.61
N ALA A 59 -11.17 -3.07 10.40
CA ALA A 59 -10.63 -4.42 10.61
C ALA A 59 -10.29 -4.73 12.07
N GLY A 60 -10.52 -3.79 12.99
CA GLY A 60 -10.06 -3.84 14.37
C GLY A 60 -8.71 -3.14 14.54
N GLY A 61 -7.92 -3.59 15.53
CA GLY A 61 -6.58 -3.04 15.78
C GLY A 61 -6.40 -2.54 17.21
N GLY A 62 -5.65 -1.46 17.36
CA GLY A 62 -5.24 -0.89 18.65
C GLY A 62 -3.87 -0.24 18.58
N PRO A 63 -3.21 0.02 19.73
CA PRO A 63 -1.89 0.67 19.78
C PRO A 63 -0.72 -0.25 19.39
N TYR A 64 -0.87 -0.94 18.27
CA TYR A 64 0.12 -1.85 17.71
C TYR A 64 0.04 -1.84 16.19
N TRP A 65 1.16 -2.21 15.56
CA TRP A 65 1.20 -2.46 14.14
C TRP A 65 0.57 -3.82 13.81
N ALA A 66 -0.29 -3.85 12.81
CA ALA A 66 -0.85 -5.08 12.27
C ALA A 66 -0.98 -4.99 10.75
N ILE A 67 -0.92 -6.14 10.08
CA ILE A 67 -1.12 -6.25 8.65
C ILE A 67 -2.49 -6.86 8.33
N ALA A 68 -3.09 -6.43 7.23
CA ALA A 68 -4.19 -7.09 6.56
C ALA A 68 -4.17 -6.75 5.06
N ASN A 69 -4.75 -7.60 4.22
CA ASN A 69 -4.92 -7.32 2.80
C ASN A 69 -6.35 -6.83 2.58
N TRP A 70 -6.50 -5.73 1.86
CA TRP A 70 -7.76 -5.02 1.66
C TRP A 70 -8.11 -4.90 0.18
N TYR A 71 -9.40 -4.97 -0.10
CA TYR A 71 -10.00 -4.58 -1.37
C TYR A 71 -11.22 -3.69 -1.11
N GLY A 72 -11.15 -2.45 -1.57
CA GLY A 72 -12.28 -1.52 -1.59
C GLY A 72 -12.88 -1.45 -2.99
N VAL A 73 -14.21 -1.44 -3.10
CA VAL A 73 -14.94 -1.23 -4.37
C VAL A 73 -16.26 -0.51 -4.10
N GLY A 74 -16.41 0.69 -4.66
CA GLY A 74 -17.51 1.58 -4.29
C GLY A 74 -17.55 1.81 -2.77
N ASN A 75 -18.64 1.41 -2.12
CA ASN A 75 -18.82 1.51 -0.66
C ASN A 75 -18.56 0.19 0.09
N LEU A 76 -18.10 -0.86 -0.61
CA LEU A 76 -17.82 -2.16 -0.02
C LEU A 76 -16.32 -2.31 0.27
N PHE A 77 -16.02 -2.87 1.44
CA PHE A 77 -14.66 -3.10 1.89
C PHE A 77 -14.52 -4.55 2.34
N PHE A 78 -13.54 -5.24 1.78
CA PHE A 78 -13.20 -6.62 2.14
C PHE A 78 -11.77 -6.64 2.66
N HIS A 79 -11.53 -7.39 3.74
CA HIS A 79 -10.20 -7.52 4.28
C HIS A 79 -9.96 -8.89 4.90
N THR A 80 -8.69 -9.28 5.00
CA THR A 80 -8.28 -10.45 5.78
C THR A 80 -8.33 -10.17 7.28
N THR A 81 -8.10 -11.20 8.08
CA THR A 81 -7.89 -11.01 9.52
C THR A 81 -6.61 -10.21 9.77
N LEU A 82 -6.61 -9.42 10.85
CA LEU A 82 -5.41 -8.69 11.26
C LEU A 82 -4.37 -9.63 11.86
N GLN A 83 -3.14 -9.54 11.38
CA GLN A 83 -1.99 -10.17 12.02
C GLN A 83 -1.05 -9.13 12.59
N ARG A 84 -0.75 -9.22 13.89
CA ARG A 84 0.20 -8.31 14.54
C ARG A 84 1.61 -8.50 14.00
N VAL A 85 2.32 -7.39 13.86
CA VAL A 85 3.74 -7.34 13.46
C VAL A 85 4.51 -6.40 14.38
N ASN A 86 5.83 -6.55 14.39
CA ASN A 86 6.69 -5.76 15.27
C ASN A 86 7.34 -4.60 14.51
N SER A 87 7.57 -3.47 15.19
CA SER A 87 8.45 -2.42 14.67
C SER A 87 9.83 -2.98 14.31
N GLY A 88 10.40 -2.51 13.21
CA GLY A 88 11.66 -3.02 12.68
C GLY A 88 11.53 -4.30 11.84
N GLN A 89 10.36 -4.96 11.82
CA GLN A 89 10.13 -6.11 10.95
C GLN A 89 10.14 -5.68 9.48
N ILE A 90 10.81 -6.45 8.62
CA ILE A 90 10.78 -6.23 7.17
C ILE A 90 9.55 -6.94 6.60
N LEU A 91 8.77 -6.21 5.81
CA LEU A 91 7.57 -6.70 5.13
C LEU A 91 7.74 -6.53 3.62
N THR A 92 7.14 -7.44 2.87
CA THR A 92 6.94 -7.27 1.43
C THR A 92 5.47 -7.48 1.10
N GLY A 93 4.78 -6.38 0.80
CA GLY A 93 3.43 -6.42 0.24
C GLY A 93 3.50 -6.79 -1.24
N GLU A 94 2.65 -7.71 -1.67
CA GLU A 94 2.59 -8.19 -3.04
C GLU A 94 1.14 -8.28 -3.52
N MET A 95 0.93 -7.82 -4.75
CA MET A 95 -0.27 -8.09 -5.51
C MET A 95 0.07 -8.69 -6.86
N LYS A 96 -0.76 -9.62 -7.33
CA LYS A 96 -0.57 -10.34 -8.59
C LYS A 96 -1.88 -10.53 -9.33
N LEU A 97 -1.81 -10.44 -10.67
CA LEU A 97 -2.88 -10.92 -11.55
C LEU A 97 -2.89 -12.45 -11.51
N ALA A 98 -4.01 -13.02 -11.10
CA ALA A 98 -4.24 -14.46 -10.98
C ALA A 98 -4.99 -15.04 -12.18
N GLY A 99 -5.77 -14.22 -12.89
CA GLY A 99 -6.51 -14.67 -14.08
C GLY A 99 -7.24 -13.54 -14.79
N ILE A 100 -7.61 -13.80 -16.04
CA ILE A 100 -8.45 -12.94 -16.87
C ILE A 100 -9.56 -13.83 -17.44
N SER A 101 -10.80 -13.35 -17.39
CA SER A 101 -11.98 -14.03 -17.93
C SER A 101 -12.93 -13.04 -18.59
N SER A 102 -14.05 -13.51 -19.14
CA SER A 102 -15.15 -12.65 -19.61
C SER A 102 -15.69 -11.71 -18.52
N ASP A 103 -15.60 -12.15 -17.27
CA ASP A 103 -16.20 -11.46 -16.13
C ASP A 103 -15.25 -10.42 -15.51
N GLY A 104 -14.04 -10.29 -16.06
CA GLY A 104 -13.02 -9.34 -15.63
C GLY A 104 -11.74 -10.04 -15.17
N HIS A 105 -11.03 -9.36 -14.26
CA HIS A 105 -9.72 -9.77 -13.77
C HIS A 105 -9.82 -10.37 -12.37
N SER A 106 -8.95 -11.32 -12.08
CA SER A 106 -8.77 -11.85 -10.74
C SER A 106 -7.40 -11.45 -10.23
N TYR A 107 -7.34 -10.95 -9.00
CA TYR A 107 -6.10 -10.51 -8.36
C TYR A 107 -5.94 -11.14 -6.99
N THR A 108 -4.70 -11.33 -6.56
CA THR A 108 -4.36 -11.68 -5.18
C THR A 108 -3.60 -10.55 -4.51
N SER A 109 -3.79 -10.37 -3.21
CA SER A 109 -3.02 -9.49 -2.34
C SER A 109 -2.54 -10.26 -1.11
N LEU A 110 -1.26 -10.15 -0.78
CA LEU A 110 -0.63 -10.84 0.35
C LEU A 110 0.59 -10.09 0.88
N PHE A 111 1.01 -10.46 2.09
CA PHE A 111 2.37 -10.23 2.58
C PHE A 111 3.20 -11.52 2.39
N ARG A 112 4.42 -11.42 1.85
CA ARG A 112 5.23 -12.63 1.60
C ARG A 112 5.61 -13.31 2.92
N GLY A 113 5.23 -14.57 3.06
CA GLY A 113 5.62 -15.42 4.20
C GLY A 113 4.89 -15.15 5.51
N ILE A 114 3.88 -14.27 5.53
CA ILE A 114 3.11 -13.92 6.72
C ILE A 114 1.71 -13.42 6.34
N GLY A 115 0.72 -13.66 7.19
CA GLY A 115 -0.66 -13.20 6.95
C GLY A 115 -1.45 -14.08 5.99
N ASP A 116 -2.75 -13.87 6.00
CA ASP A 116 -3.67 -14.50 5.06
C ASP A 116 -3.58 -13.81 3.69
N ARG A 117 -3.89 -14.56 2.62
CA ARG A 117 -4.01 -14.03 1.26
C ARG A 117 -5.46 -13.60 0.97
N LEU A 118 -5.64 -12.40 0.43
CA LEU A 118 -6.90 -11.99 -0.19
C LEU A 118 -6.92 -12.37 -1.67
N THR A 119 -8.04 -12.90 -2.16
CA THR A 119 -8.29 -13.14 -3.59
C THR A 119 -9.56 -12.41 -4.00
N VAL A 120 -9.48 -11.63 -5.08
CA VAL A 120 -10.59 -10.87 -5.66
C VAL A 120 -10.82 -11.39 -7.08
N THR A 121 -12.08 -11.54 -7.46
CA THR A 121 -12.51 -12.00 -8.78
C THR A 121 -13.50 -11.01 -9.39
N GLY A 122 -13.55 -10.93 -10.73
CA GLY A 122 -14.47 -10.02 -11.43
C GLY A 122 -14.11 -8.54 -11.26
N ALA A 123 -12.85 -8.24 -10.92
CA ALA A 123 -12.37 -6.88 -10.76
C ALA A 123 -12.14 -6.21 -12.12
N LYS A 124 -12.23 -4.88 -12.13
CA LYS A 124 -11.71 -4.08 -13.24
C LYS A 124 -10.21 -4.26 -13.39
N GLN A 125 -9.71 -3.98 -14.58
CA GLN A 125 -8.27 -3.97 -14.84
C GLN A 125 -7.57 -2.91 -13.99
N LEU A 126 -6.58 -3.32 -13.19
CA LEU A 126 -5.78 -2.42 -12.38
C LEU A 126 -4.54 -1.94 -13.16
N GLN A 127 -4.35 -0.63 -13.23
CA GLN A 127 -3.41 0.06 -14.12
C GLN A 127 -2.52 1.06 -13.38
N TRP A 128 -3.03 1.64 -12.28
CA TRP A 128 -2.28 2.51 -11.40
C TRP A 128 -1.61 1.72 -10.30
N ALA A 129 -0.41 2.16 -9.92
CA ALA A 129 0.32 1.68 -8.76
C ALA A 129 0.70 2.87 -7.87
N THR A 130 0.61 2.69 -6.56
CA THR A 130 0.94 3.74 -5.58
C THR A 130 1.71 3.21 -4.39
N GLU A 131 2.55 4.06 -3.80
CA GLU A 131 3.14 3.91 -2.47
C GLU A 131 2.55 4.99 -1.57
N THR A 132 1.90 4.61 -0.49
CA THR A 132 1.01 5.51 0.25
C THR A 132 1.24 5.43 1.74
N PHE A 133 1.19 6.61 2.35
CA PHE A 133 0.93 6.78 3.77
C PHE A 133 -0.34 7.61 3.89
N GLU A 134 -1.31 7.08 4.60
CA GLU A 134 -2.63 7.65 4.78
C GLU A 134 -2.91 7.74 6.27
N VAL A 135 -3.47 8.88 6.68
CA VAL A 135 -3.60 9.26 8.08
C VAL A 135 -5.00 9.75 8.32
N TYR A 136 -5.60 9.28 9.40
CA TYR A 136 -6.90 9.74 9.89
C TYR A 136 -6.82 10.15 11.34
N ASN A 137 -7.69 11.09 11.72
CA ASN A 137 -7.88 11.59 13.09
C ASN A 137 -6.62 12.17 13.75
N LEU A 138 -5.63 12.59 12.96
CA LEU A 138 -4.44 13.26 13.45
C LEU A 138 -4.81 14.62 14.06
N GLN A 139 -4.44 14.88 15.31
CA GLN A 139 -4.59 16.21 15.90
C GLN A 139 -3.32 17.03 15.69
N THR A 140 -2.16 16.37 15.83
CA THR A 140 -0.84 16.98 15.73
C THR A 140 0.15 16.07 15.01
N THR A 141 1.16 16.64 14.37
CA THR A 141 2.21 15.84 13.69
C THR A 141 3.06 15.02 14.66
N SER A 142 3.06 15.34 15.97
CA SER A 142 3.70 14.51 17.00
C SER A 142 3.08 13.12 17.17
N GLU A 143 1.86 12.89 16.68
CA GLU A 143 1.21 11.57 16.68
C GLU A 143 1.68 10.66 15.54
N LEU A 144 2.52 11.17 14.63
CA LEU A 144 3.11 10.38 13.55
C LEU A 144 4.30 9.54 14.03
N PRO A 145 4.65 8.45 13.32
CA PRO A 145 5.89 7.72 13.56
C PRO A 145 7.11 8.62 13.37
N LEU A 146 8.19 8.35 14.09
CA LEU A 146 9.43 9.09 13.89
C LEU A 146 10.15 8.68 12.59
N PHE A 147 10.87 9.64 12.02
CA PHE A 147 11.77 9.50 10.87
C PHE A 147 11.05 9.35 9.52
N TRP A 148 11.06 8.14 8.95
CA TRP A 148 10.62 7.86 7.60
C TRP A 148 10.40 6.37 7.39
N THR A 149 9.63 6.05 6.37
CA THR A 149 9.56 4.72 5.79
C THR A 149 10.11 4.74 4.38
N LEU A 150 10.97 3.77 4.08
CA LEU A 150 11.45 3.53 2.72
C LEU A 150 10.62 2.38 2.15
N PHE A 151 10.04 2.59 0.99
CA PHE A 151 9.62 1.54 0.09
C PHE A 151 10.76 1.30 -0.89
N TRP A 152 11.39 0.13 -0.80
CA TRP A 152 12.50 -0.26 -1.67
C TRP A 152 12.21 -1.59 -2.35
N ASN A 153 13.06 -1.92 -3.33
CA ASN A 153 12.85 -3.05 -4.19
C ASN A 153 11.42 -3.02 -4.78
N ILE A 154 10.99 -1.84 -5.24
CA ILE A 154 9.71 -1.66 -5.89
C ILE A 154 9.76 -2.40 -7.23
N GLN A 155 8.87 -3.38 -7.39
CA GLN A 155 8.79 -4.26 -8.55
C GLN A 155 7.40 -4.15 -9.14
N LEU A 156 7.29 -3.55 -10.32
CA LEU A 156 6.07 -3.38 -11.08
C LEU A 156 6.24 -4.07 -12.44
N LYS A 157 5.38 -5.03 -12.74
CA LYS A 157 5.41 -5.82 -13.97
C LYS A 157 4.08 -5.74 -14.71
N THR A 158 4.19 -5.81 -16.02
CA THR A 158 3.08 -6.06 -16.96
C THR A 158 3.36 -7.35 -17.72
N ALA A 159 2.47 -7.75 -18.63
CA ALA A 159 2.73 -8.89 -19.52
C ALA A 159 3.96 -8.69 -20.42
N ALA A 160 4.29 -7.43 -20.75
CA ALA A 160 5.47 -7.07 -21.54
C ALA A 160 6.78 -6.99 -20.72
N GLY A 161 6.73 -7.33 -19.42
CA GLY A 161 7.85 -7.18 -18.49
C GLY A 161 7.75 -5.89 -17.68
N TYR A 162 8.91 -5.31 -17.36
CA TYR A 162 9.01 -4.08 -16.58
C TYR A 162 8.74 -2.85 -17.46
N PRO A 163 7.63 -2.11 -17.26
CA PRO A 163 7.35 -0.92 -18.06
C PRO A 163 8.31 0.22 -17.67
N ASN A 164 8.49 1.20 -18.57
CA ASN A 164 9.16 2.43 -18.17
C ASN A 164 8.24 3.19 -17.19
N ALA A 165 8.66 3.31 -15.92
CA ALA A 165 7.86 3.92 -14.86
C ALA A 165 8.52 5.19 -14.33
N VAL A 166 7.75 6.27 -14.25
CA VAL A 166 8.14 7.57 -13.72
C VAL A 166 7.19 7.94 -12.57
N TRP A 167 7.64 7.63 -11.35
CA TRP A 167 6.89 7.89 -10.14
C TRP A 167 6.78 9.39 -9.88
N SER A 168 5.56 9.84 -9.59
CA SER A 168 5.26 11.21 -9.20
C SER A 168 4.95 11.27 -7.70
N ALA A 169 5.65 12.12 -6.96
CA ALA A 169 5.43 12.31 -5.54
C ALA A 169 4.32 13.35 -5.28
N VAL A 170 3.50 13.08 -4.28
CA VAL A 170 2.54 14.00 -3.69
C VAL A 170 2.77 14.03 -2.18
N SER A 171 2.94 15.23 -1.63
CA SER A 171 3.24 15.48 -0.22
C SER A 171 2.14 16.31 0.42
N SER A 172 2.00 16.23 1.74
CA SER A 172 1.20 17.15 2.54
C SER A 172 2.06 17.70 3.68
N PRO A 173 2.89 18.75 3.43
CA PRO A 173 3.75 19.32 4.46
C PRO A 173 2.98 19.88 5.65
N THR A 174 1.75 20.34 5.44
CA THR A 174 0.85 20.79 6.51
C THR A 174 0.54 19.67 7.49
N ASP A 175 0.44 18.44 7.01
CA ASP A 175 0.20 17.25 7.84
C ASP A 175 1.52 16.57 8.28
N GLY A 176 2.67 17.24 8.10
CA GLY A 176 3.99 16.69 8.43
C GLY A 176 4.54 15.68 7.42
N VAL A 177 3.77 15.28 6.40
CA VAL A 177 4.14 14.18 5.51
C VAL A 177 4.78 14.68 4.21
N THR A 178 6.03 14.27 3.97
CA THR A 178 6.74 14.53 2.70
C THR A 178 7.07 13.23 1.98
N THR A 179 6.83 13.17 0.67
CA THR A 179 7.20 12.02 -0.18
C THR A 179 8.31 12.40 -1.16
N LYS A 180 9.34 11.56 -1.26
CA LYS A 180 10.46 11.70 -2.20
C LYS A 180 10.61 10.42 -3.02
N VAL A 181 10.78 10.56 -4.33
CA VAL A 181 11.25 9.45 -5.17
C VAL A 181 12.77 9.50 -5.20
N LEU A 182 13.41 8.52 -4.56
CA LEU A 182 14.88 8.46 -4.49
C LEU A 182 15.46 7.73 -5.69
N TRP A 183 14.73 6.75 -6.23
CA TRP A 183 15.11 6.03 -7.44
C TRP A 183 13.87 5.73 -8.28
N GLN A 184 13.92 6.14 -9.55
CA GLN A 184 12.85 5.93 -10.52
C GLN A 184 12.82 4.49 -11.05
N GLY A 185 11.77 4.14 -11.79
CA GLY A 185 11.66 2.87 -12.48
C GLY A 185 10.79 1.83 -11.80
N SER A 186 10.44 0.80 -12.57
CA SER A 186 9.56 -0.30 -12.20
C SER A 186 10.31 -1.54 -11.70
N ASN A 187 11.63 -1.55 -11.81
CA ASN A 187 12.49 -2.63 -11.34
C ASN A 187 13.53 -2.06 -10.37
N GLY A 188 13.26 -2.18 -9.08
CA GLY A 188 14.13 -1.67 -8.02
C GLY A 188 13.91 -0.18 -7.70
N GLY A 189 12.72 0.37 -8.00
CA GLY A 189 12.36 1.72 -7.59
C GLY A 189 12.47 1.92 -6.07
N ILE A 190 12.67 3.16 -5.65
CA ILE A 190 12.78 3.54 -4.24
C ILE A 190 12.00 4.83 -3.97
N VAL A 191 11.07 4.75 -3.02
CA VAL A 191 10.27 5.87 -2.53
C VAL A 191 10.50 6.01 -1.03
N GLN A 192 10.68 7.24 -0.57
CA GLN A 192 10.76 7.57 0.85
C GLN A 192 9.54 8.41 1.24
N ILE A 193 8.88 8.02 2.32
CA ILE A 193 7.85 8.82 2.98
C ILE A 193 8.39 9.25 4.34
N ILE A 194 8.45 10.56 4.56
CA ILE A 194 8.93 11.23 5.76
C ILE A 194 7.71 11.73 6.52
N TYR A 195 7.73 11.58 7.84
CA TYR A 195 6.69 12.05 8.77
C TYR A 195 7.26 13.08 9.74
#